data_AF-I9B0S5-F1
#
_entry.id   AF-I9B0S5-F1
#
_cell.length_a   1.000
_cell.length_b   1.000
_cell.length_c   1.000
_cell.angle_alpha   90.00
_cell.angle_beta   90.00
_cell.angle_gamma   90.00
#
_symmetry.space_group_name_H-M   'P 1'
#
loop_
_entity.id
_entity.type
_entity.pdbx_description
1 polymer ?
#
loop_
_entity_poly.entity_id
_entity_poly.type
_entity_poly.pdbx_seq_one_letter_code
_entity_poly.pdbx_strand_id
1 'polypeptide(L)'
;MSVAKGVFIYLLILRWMNRIVNLIKGAENIKLLFVCSKNKWRSLTAEKIFNGVNGYDVRSAGTEDKARVKITGGHIGWADLIFVMEKKHVRRLQERFKDSLSHKKIICLNIPDDYQFMDSELIELLISSVSEHIELPMMI
;
A
#
# COMPACT_ATOMS: atom_id res chain seq x y z
N MET A 1 7.63 38.47 29.82
CA MET A 1 7.51 37.00 29.96
C MET A 1 6.07 36.47 29.74
N SER A 2 5.24 37.07 28.87
CA SER A 2 3.81 36.70 28.74
C SER A 2 3.37 36.11 27.38
N VAL A 3 4.19 36.26 26.32
CA VAL A 3 3.83 35.80 24.96
C VAL A 3 3.88 34.26 24.81
N ALA A 4 4.79 33.59 25.54
CA ALA A 4 5.01 32.15 25.42
C ALA A 4 3.82 31.28 25.87
N LYS A 5 3.02 31.75 26.84
CA LYS A 5 1.85 31.00 27.34
C LYS A 5 0.70 30.99 26.33
N GLY A 6 0.48 32.10 25.62
CA GLY A 6 -0.58 32.20 24.60
C GLY A 6 -0.32 31.31 23.38
N VAL A 7 0.93 31.26 22.92
CA VAL A 7 1.34 30.38 21.80
C VAL A 7 1.20 28.91 22.19
N PHE A 8 1.55 28.54 23.43
CA PHE A 8 1.42 27.17 23.91
C PHE A 8 -0.03 26.68 23.95
N ILE A 9 -0.96 27.50 24.44
CA ILE A 9 -2.39 27.17 24.46
C ILE A 9 -2.94 27.05 23.03
N TYR A 10 -2.56 27.96 22.12
CA TYR A 10 -2.96 27.90 20.71
C TYR A 10 -2.46 26.63 20.01
N LEU A 11 -1.22 26.21 20.26
CA LEU A 11 -0.66 24.96 19.73
C LEU A 11 -1.37 23.72 20.28
N LEU A 12 -1.76 23.73 21.56
CA LEU A 12 -2.55 22.64 22.15
C LEU A 12 -3.96 22.57 21.54
N ILE A 13 -4.61 23.71 21.32
CA ILE A 13 -5.91 23.79 20.65
C ILE A 13 -5.80 23.30 19.21
N LEU A 14 -4.80 23.75 18.43
CA LEU A 14 -4.55 23.25 17.08
C LEU A 14 -4.30 21.75 17.05
N ARG A 15 -3.50 21.23 18.00
CA ARG A 15 -3.21 19.80 18.08
C ARG A 15 -4.44 18.98 18.45
N TRP A 16 -5.28 19.49 19.36
CA TRP A 16 -6.54 18.88 19.73
C TRP A 16 -7.55 18.95 18.57
N MET A 17 -7.66 20.08 17.88
CA MET A 17 -8.52 20.26 16.70
C MET A 17 -8.11 19.31 15.57
N ASN A 18 -6.82 19.18 15.26
CA ASN A 18 -6.35 18.21 14.27
C ASN A 18 -6.70 16.77 14.69
N ARG A 19 -6.62 16.45 15.97
CA ARG A 19 -6.97 15.12 16.50
C ARG A 19 -8.48 14.85 16.40
N ILE A 20 -9.31 15.85 16.70
CA ILE A 20 -10.77 15.79 16.53
C ILE A 20 -11.14 15.69 15.04
N VAL A 21 -10.50 16.47 14.18
CA VAL A 21 -10.71 16.42 12.73
C VAL A 21 -10.34 15.04 12.17
N ASN A 22 -9.25 14.43 12.62
CA ASN A 22 -8.89 13.05 12.23
C ASN A 22 -9.86 12.00 12.76
N LEU A 23 -10.40 12.19 13.97
CA LEU A 23 -11.43 11.31 14.54
C LEU A 23 -12.77 11.44 13.79
N ILE A 24 -13.16 12.65 13.37
CA ILE A 24 -14.40 12.92 12.64
C ILE A 24 -14.29 12.51 11.17
N LYS A 25 -13.12 12.67 10.54
CA LYS A 25 -12.89 12.24 9.15
C LYS A 25 -12.78 10.71 9.02
N GLY A 26 -12.62 10.00 10.13
CA GLY A 26 -12.01 8.67 10.12
C GLY A 26 -10.55 8.82 9.68
N ALA A 27 -9.61 8.17 10.36
CA ALA A 27 -8.29 8.03 9.75
C ALA A 27 -8.49 7.18 8.48
N GLU A 28 -8.58 7.81 7.30
CA GLU A 28 -8.65 7.09 6.03
C GLU A 28 -7.36 6.28 5.92
N ASN A 29 -7.49 4.96 6.11
CA ASN A 29 -6.39 4.04 5.95
C ASN A 29 -5.84 4.15 4.52
N ILE A 30 -4.52 4.14 4.37
CA ILE A 30 -3.91 4.16 3.04
C ILE A 30 -4.16 2.80 2.38
N LYS A 31 -4.70 2.82 1.16
CA LYS A 31 -5.13 1.62 0.43
C LYS A 31 -3.99 1.11 -0.45
N LEU A 32 -3.39 -0.02 -0.06
CA LEU A 32 -2.27 -0.64 -0.76
C LEU A 32 -2.75 -1.82 -1.60
N LEU A 33 -2.38 -1.85 -2.89
CA LEU A 33 -2.67 -2.96 -3.78
C LEU A 33 -1.39 -3.63 -4.26
N PHE A 34 -1.21 -4.91 -3.93
CA PHE A 34 -0.10 -5.73 -4.40
C PHE A 34 -0.49 -6.59 -5.61
N VAL A 35 0.30 -6.57 -6.67
CA VAL A 35 -0.02 -7.24 -7.94
C VAL A 35 1.12 -8.13 -8.42
N CYS A 36 0.81 -9.39 -8.73
CA CYS A 36 1.72 -10.32 -9.43
C CYS A 36 1.02 -11.00 -10.62
N SER A 37 1.55 -12.13 -11.11
CA SER A 37 0.93 -12.90 -12.20
C SER A 37 -0.38 -13.57 -11.74
N LYS A 38 -0.30 -14.51 -10.79
CA LYS A 38 -1.40 -15.43 -10.42
C LYS A 38 -2.11 -15.13 -9.11
N ASN A 39 -1.61 -14.19 -8.32
CA ASN A 39 -2.09 -13.92 -6.95
C ASN A 39 -2.10 -15.17 -6.05
N LYS A 40 -1.00 -15.92 -6.02
CA LYS A 40 -0.86 -17.13 -5.19
C LYS A 40 0.25 -17.02 -4.15
N TRP A 41 1.37 -16.40 -4.52
CA TRP A 41 2.57 -16.33 -3.69
C TRP A 41 2.90 -14.87 -3.37
N ARG A 42 3.85 -14.26 -4.08
CA ARG A 42 4.35 -12.88 -3.88
C ARG A 42 3.32 -11.84 -3.43
N SER A 43 2.27 -11.58 -4.23
CA SER A 43 1.29 -10.54 -3.86
C SER A 43 0.38 -10.94 -2.71
N LEU A 44 0.12 -12.24 -2.53
CA LEU A 44 -0.68 -12.75 -1.41
C LEU A 44 0.13 -12.75 -0.10
N THR A 45 1.43 -13.05 -0.16
CA THR A 45 2.36 -12.89 0.96
C THR A 45 2.38 -11.43 1.42
N ALA A 46 2.52 -10.49 0.48
CA ALA A 46 2.50 -9.05 0.77
C ALA A 46 1.18 -8.64 1.45
N GLU A 47 0.03 -9.07 0.93
CA GLU A 47 -1.25 -8.83 1.60
C GLU A 47 -1.25 -9.37 3.04
N LYS A 48 -0.76 -10.59 3.25
CA LYS A 48 -0.79 -11.21 4.57
C LYS A 48 0.05 -10.49 5.61
N ILE A 49 1.23 -9.99 5.23
CA ILE A 49 2.18 -9.36 6.16
C ILE A 49 1.88 -7.88 6.41
N PHE A 50 1.30 -7.16 5.44
CA PHE A 50 0.99 -5.73 5.58
C PHE A 50 -0.44 -5.45 6.05
N ASN A 51 -1.34 -6.43 5.97
CA ASN A 51 -2.74 -6.22 6.37
C ASN A 51 -2.86 -5.87 7.86
N GLY A 52 -3.49 -4.73 8.16
CA GLY A 52 -3.69 -4.23 9.52
C GLY A 52 -2.45 -3.57 10.14
N VAL A 53 -1.35 -3.44 9.38
CA VAL A 53 -0.15 -2.73 9.82
C VAL A 53 -0.35 -1.23 9.58
N ASN A 54 -0.08 -0.41 10.61
CA ASN A 54 0.01 1.05 10.53
C ASN A 54 -1.19 1.79 9.87
N GLY A 55 -2.41 1.29 10.02
CA GLY A 55 -3.56 1.90 9.36
C GLY A 55 -3.52 1.76 7.84
N TYR A 56 -2.97 0.66 7.34
CA TYR A 56 -3.05 0.28 5.92
C TYR A 56 -4.19 -0.70 5.69
N ASP A 57 -5.00 -0.39 4.68
CA ASP A 57 -5.91 -1.36 4.09
C ASP A 57 -5.19 -2.02 2.92
N VAL A 58 -5.09 -3.35 2.93
CA VAL A 58 -4.27 -4.06 1.95
C VAL A 58 -5.10 -5.04 1.15
N ARG A 59 -4.90 -5.05 -0.17
CA ARG A 59 -5.46 -6.05 -1.08
C ARG A 59 -4.39 -6.55 -2.03
N SER A 60 -4.62 -7.72 -2.61
CA SER A 60 -3.78 -8.29 -3.65
C SER A 60 -4.58 -8.84 -4.82
N ALA A 61 -3.96 -8.79 -6.00
CA ALA A 61 -4.54 -9.29 -7.24
C ALA A 61 -3.48 -9.85 -8.19
N GLY A 62 -3.94 -10.47 -9.28
CA GLY A 62 -3.12 -11.08 -10.32
C GLY A 62 -3.50 -10.59 -11.71
N THR A 63 -2.51 -10.47 -12.59
CA THR A 63 -2.70 -9.99 -13.96
C THR A 63 -3.15 -11.08 -14.94
N GLU A 64 -2.89 -12.35 -14.64
CA GLU A 64 -3.28 -13.48 -15.50
C GLU A 64 -4.79 -13.77 -15.43
N ASP A 65 -5.33 -14.35 -16.50
CA ASP A 65 -6.76 -14.70 -16.56
C ASP A 65 -7.17 -15.76 -15.53
N LYS A 66 -6.25 -16.66 -15.18
CA LYS A 66 -6.44 -17.72 -14.16
C LYS A 66 -5.89 -17.33 -12.78
N ALA A 67 -5.69 -16.03 -12.54
CA ALA A 67 -5.30 -15.56 -11.21
C ALA A 67 -6.38 -15.90 -10.18
N ARG A 68 -5.96 -16.21 -8.94
CA ARG A 68 -6.87 -16.48 -7.81
C ARG A 68 -7.85 -15.31 -7.62
N VAL A 69 -7.31 -14.11 -7.55
CA VAL A 69 -8.07 -12.85 -7.63
C VAL A 69 -7.57 -12.12 -8.87
N LYS A 70 -8.39 -12.08 -9.92
CA LYS A 70 -8.05 -11.36 -11.15
C LYS A 70 -8.20 -9.86 -10.92
N ILE A 71 -7.20 -9.10 -11.36
CA ILE A 71 -7.24 -7.65 -11.24
C ILE A 71 -8.34 -7.05 -12.12
N THR A 72 -9.02 -6.05 -11.58
CA THR A 72 -10.12 -5.31 -12.22
C THR A 72 -9.92 -3.80 -12.05
N GLY A 73 -10.65 -3.00 -12.83
CA GLY A 73 -10.63 -1.54 -12.68
C GLY A 73 -11.06 -1.07 -11.28
N GLY A 74 -11.94 -1.83 -10.61
CA GLY A 74 -12.33 -1.55 -9.22
C GLY A 74 -11.17 -1.68 -8.23
N HIS A 75 -10.25 -2.63 -8.44
CA HIS A 75 -9.03 -2.72 -7.62
C HIS A 75 -8.13 -1.49 -7.83
N ILE A 76 -7.93 -1.10 -9.10
CA ILE A 76 -7.12 0.07 -9.45
C ILE A 76 -7.73 1.36 -8.87
N GLY A 77 -9.04 1.55 -9.03
CA GLY A 77 -9.75 2.72 -8.53
C GLY A 77 -9.70 2.84 -7.00
N TRP A 78 -9.80 1.70 -6.32
CA TRP A 78 -9.74 1.63 -4.85
C TRP A 78 -8.35 1.95 -4.27
N ALA A 79 -7.27 1.59 -4.96
CA ALA A 79 -5.91 1.70 -4.42
C ALA A 79 -5.37 3.14 -4.43
N ASP A 80 -4.70 3.55 -3.36
CA ASP A 80 -3.90 4.78 -3.31
C ASP A 80 -2.49 4.52 -3.85
N LEU A 81 -1.92 3.36 -3.50
CA LEU A 81 -0.61 2.90 -3.95
C LEU A 81 -0.71 1.50 -4.55
N ILE A 82 -0.09 1.31 -5.72
CA ILE A 82 -0.08 0.03 -6.43
C ILE A 82 1.37 -0.48 -6.50
N PHE A 83 1.63 -1.58 -5.80
CA PHE A 83 2.90 -2.28 -5.87
C PHE A 83 2.79 -3.45 -6.83
N VAL A 84 3.74 -3.56 -7.75
CA VAL A 84 3.81 -4.67 -8.68
C VAL A 84 5.16 -5.37 -8.57
N MET A 85 5.17 -6.70 -8.73
CA MET A 85 6.41 -7.45 -8.50
C MET A 85 7.47 -7.25 -9.60
N GLU A 86 7.05 -7.04 -10.85
CA GLU A 86 7.95 -7.04 -12.01
C GLU A 86 7.45 -6.05 -13.07
N LYS A 87 8.37 -5.57 -13.93
CA LYS A 87 8.04 -4.63 -15.02
C LYS A 87 6.97 -5.17 -15.98
N LYS A 88 6.92 -6.49 -16.17
CA LYS A 88 5.89 -7.16 -16.99
C LYS A 88 4.48 -6.99 -16.43
N HIS A 89 4.33 -6.76 -15.13
CA HIS A 89 3.05 -6.44 -14.50
C HIS A 89 2.66 -4.99 -14.79
N VAL A 90 3.60 -4.03 -14.68
CA VAL A 90 3.35 -2.61 -15.05
C VAL A 90 2.78 -2.52 -16.47
N ARG A 91 3.43 -3.18 -17.44
CA ARG A 91 2.99 -3.17 -18.84
C ARG A 91 1.57 -3.70 -19.00
N ARG A 92 1.26 -4.86 -18.40
CA ARG A 92 -0.10 -5.44 -18.42
C ARG A 92 -1.14 -4.53 -17.79
N LEU A 93 -0.79 -3.81 -16.73
CA LEU A 93 -1.71 -2.83 -16.12
C LEU A 93 -1.95 -1.65 -17.04
N GLN A 94 -0.90 -1.09 -17.65
CA GLN A 94 -1.00 0.02 -18.59
C GLN A 94 -1.80 -0.34 -19.83
N GLU A 95 -1.63 -1.56 -20.37
CA GLU A 95 -2.38 -2.04 -21.53
C GLU A 95 -3.88 -2.18 -21.24
N ARG A 96 -4.25 -2.65 -20.04
CA ARG A 96 -5.63 -3.01 -19.71
C ARG A 96 -6.42 -1.92 -18.97
N PHE A 97 -5.73 -1.03 -18.25
CA PHE A 97 -6.35 -0.07 -17.34
C PHE A 97 -5.78 1.35 -17.51
N LYS A 98 -5.29 1.69 -18.71
CA LYS A 98 -4.64 2.98 -19.01
C LYS A 98 -5.37 4.18 -18.39
N ASP A 99 -6.68 4.28 -18.61
CA ASP A 99 -7.48 5.41 -18.16
C ASP A 99 -7.64 5.43 -16.63
N SER A 100 -7.77 4.26 -16.00
CA SER A 100 -7.87 4.15 -14.53
C SER A 100 -6.54 4.43 -13.82
N LEU A 101 -5.41 4.38 -14.54
CA LEU A 101 -4.07 4.55 -13.99
C LEU A 101 -3.53 5.99 -14.07
N SER A 102 -4.20 6.90 -14.80
CA SER A 102 -3.68 8.24 -15.10
C SER A 102 -3.25 9.06 -13.88
N HIS A 103 -3.83 8.77 -12.71
CA HIS A 103 -3.56 9.46 -11.44
C HIS A 103 -3.13 8.51 -10.33
N LYS A 104 -2.72 7.27 -10.65
CA LYS A 104 -2.33 6.26 -9.67
C LYS A 104 -0.80 6.10 -9.63
N LYS A 105 -0.25 5.99 -8.42
CA LYS A 105 1.18 5.72 -8.24
C LYS A 105 1.44 4.21 -8.32
N ILE A 106 2.18 3.81 -9.34
CA ILE A 106 2.62 2.42 -9.54
C ILE A 106 4.11 2.32 -9.17
N ILE A 107 4.44 1.36 -8.32
CA ILE A 107 5.81 1.07 -7.88
C ILE A 107 6.15 -0.37 -8.26
N CYS A 108 7.27 -0.56 -8.93
CA CYS A 108 7.76 -1.90 -9.30
C CYS A 108 8.85 -2.34 -8.32
N LEU A 109 8.56 -3.37 -7.53
CA LEU A 109 9.47 -3.89 -6.50
C LEU A 109 10.63 -4.71 -7.08
N ASN A 110 10.55 -5.12 -8.34
CA ASN A 110 11.56 -5.94 -9.03
C ASN A 110 11.86 -7.28 -8.32
N ILE A 111 10.85 -7.90 -7.71
CA ILE A 111 10.95 -9.21 -7.05
C ILE A 111 10.64 -10.32 -8.08
N PRO A 112 11.61 -11.22 -8.38
CA PRO A 112 11.43 -12.28 -9.38
C PRO A 112 10.39 -13.34 -8.95
N ASP A 113 10.00 -14.23 -9.87
CA ASP A 113 8.93 -15.22 -9.66
C ASP A 113 9.44 -16.57 -9.13
N ASP A 114 10.39 -16.54 -8.21
CA ASP A 114 11.14 -17.71 -7.76
C ASP A 114 10.78 -18.15 -6.32
N TYR A 115 9.74 -17.52 -5.74
CA TYR A 115 9.38 -17.67 -4.34
C TYR A 115 8.01 -18.32 -4.13
N GLN A 116 7.92 -19.15 -3.09
CA GLN A 116 6.65 -19.72 -2.64
C GLN A 116 5.90 -18.79 -1.67
N PHE A 117 4.66 -19.14 -1.34
CA PHE A 117 3.86 -18.38 -0.38
C PHE A 117 4.52 -18.38 1.01
N MET A 118 4.61 -17.21 1.64
CA MET A 118 5.22 -17.01 2.97
C MET A 118 6.68 -17.48 3.10
N ASP A 119 7.41 -17.59 1.99
CA ASP A 119 8.86 -17.80 2.01
C ASP A 119 9.56 -16.66 2.78
N SER A 120 10.52 -16.99 3.65
CA SER A 120 11.19 -16.01 4.50
C SER A 120 11.99 -14.98 3.70
N GLU A 121 12.69 -15.40 2.65
CA GLU A 121 13.47 -14.48 1.81
C GLU A 121 12.55 -13.51 1.07
N LEU A 122 11.39 -14.01 0.60
CA LEU A 122 10.36 -13.17 0.01
C LEU A 122 9.81 -12.14 1.00
N ILE A 123 9.58 -12.53 2.26
CA ILE A 123 9.09 -11.62 3.29
C ILE A 123 10.10 -10.50 3.54
N GLU A 124 11.38 -10.84 3.69
CA GLU A 124 12.46 -9.86 3.89
C GLU A 124 12.57 -8.88 2.72
N LEU A 125 12.53 -9.38 1.49
CA LEU A 125 12.54 -8.56 0.27
C LEU A 125 11.32 -7.63 0.20
N LEU A 126 10.14 -8.13 0.53
CA LEU A 126 8.91 -7.34 0.56
C LEU A 126 8.98 -6.23 1.61
N ILE A 127 9.38 -6.54 2.84
CA ILE A 127 9.51 -5.55 3.93
C ILE A 127 10.51 -4.47 3.53
N SER A 128 11.72 -4.88 3.12
CA SER A 128 12.78 -3.96 2.71
C SER A 128 12.32 -3.03 1.59
N SER A 129 11.82 -3.59 0.47
CA SER A 129 11.45 -2.81 -0.71
C SER A 129 10.23 -1.91 -0.49
N VAL A 130 9.25 -2.36 0.29
CA VAL A 130 8.04 -1.58 0.56
C VAL A 130 8.32 -0.45 1.56
N SER A 131 9.22 -0.67 2.52
CA SER A 131 9.61 0.34 3.53
C SER A 131 10.24 1.60 2.93
N GLU A 132 10.80 1.53 1.72
CA GLU A 132 11.32 2.70 0.99
C GLU A 132 10.21 3.66 0.51
N HIS A 133 8.95 3.23 0.59
CA HIS A 133 7.82 3.92 0.00
C HIS A 133 6.70 4.26 0.99
N ILE A 134 6.64 3.54 2.11
CA ILE A 134 5.64 3.73 3.17
C ILE A 134 6.29 3.53 4.54
N GLU A 135 5.71 4.14 5.57
CA GLU A 135 6.18 3.97 6.95
C GLU A 135 5.76 2.59 7.48
N LEU A 136 6.73 1.79 7.93
CA LEU A 136 6.47 0.56 8.65
C LEU A 136 6.79 0.76 10.14
N PRO A 137 6.01 0.20 11.07
CA PRO A 137 6.38 0.18 12.47
C PRO A 137 7.65 -0.66 12.65
N MET A 138 8.51 -0.29 13.60
CA MET A 138 9.80 -0.94 13.89
C MET A 138 9.72 -2.43 14.30
N MET A 139 8.56 -3.08 14.26
CA MET A 139 8.34 -4.46 14.72
C MET A 139 7.54 -5.31 13.72
N ILE A 140 7.99 -5.42 12.47
CA ILE A 140 7.51 -6.45 11.53
C ILE A 140 8.60 -7.51 11.40
#